data_AF-A0A2P9AN04-F1
#
_entry.id   AF-A0A2P9AN04-F1
#
_cell.length_a   1.000
_cell.length_b   1.000
_cell.length_c   1.000
_cell.angle_alpha   90.00
_cell.angle_beta   90.00
_cell.angle_gamma   90.00
#
_symmetry.space_group_name_H-M   'P 1'
#
loop_
_entity.id
_entity.type
_entity.pdbx_description
1 polymer ?
#
loop_
_entity_poly.entity_id
_entity_poly.type
_entity_poly.pdbx_seq_one_letter_code
_entity_poly.pdbx_strand_id
1 'polypeptide(L)'
;MTSPTVALMATTRPGDTVAVENLTWPGIQAAAAALGLELLPVPMDEHGLNPRALGRLAQRQRIAALYCMPTLQNPTARTMPIERRDAVAALARRFGFQIIEDDAYGFLADAATAKALLCARKDKQETKQTPEPRAEPEAPPKPKPKQTAVFKAKNTADSQTGIVVETKRRRSFRKPMA
;
A
#
# COMPACT_ATOMS: atom_id res chain seq x y z
N MET A 1 -10.12 2.62 -27.40
CA MET A 1 -9.50 1.28 -27.49
C MET A 1 -8.38 1.38 -28.51
N THR A 2 -7.12 1.26 -28.10
CA THR A 2 -5.98 1.37 -29.02
C THR A 2 -5.79 0.02 -29.71
N SER A 3 -5.71 0.02 -31.04
CA SER A 3 -5.47 -1.22 -31.81
C SER A 3 -4.15 -1.89 -31.39
N PRO A 4 -4.12 -3.22 -31.14
CA PRO A 4 -2.88 -3.94 -30.83
C PRO A 4 -1.75 -3.68 -31.83
N THR A 5 -2.08 -3.54 -33.12
CA THR A 5 -1.09 -3.24 -34.17
C THR A 5 -0.39 -1.91 -33.94
N VAL A 6 -1.13 -0.86 -33.56
CA VAL A 6 -0.54 0.47 -33.29
C VAL A 6 0.34 0.42 -32.04
N ALA A 7 -0.08 -0.31 -31.00
CA ALA A 7 0.73 -0.50 -29.79
C ALA A 7 2.04 -1.24 -30.09
N LEU A 8 1.99 -2.29 -30.92
CA LEU A 8 3.19 -2.99 -31.39
C LEU A 8 4.12 -2.04 -32.14
N MET A 9 3.62 -1.27 -33.11
CA MET A 9 4.42 -0.28 -33.85
C MET A 9 5.11 0.73 -32.93
N ALA A 10 4.45 1.15 -31.85
CA ALA A 10 4.99 2.15 -30.93
C ALA A 10 6.05 1.58 -29.98
N THR A 11 6.07 0.27 -29.74
CA THR A 11 6.86 -0.35 -28.65
C THR A 11 7.89 -1.36 -29.13
N THR A 12 7.91 -1.71 -30.42
CA THR A 12 8.76 -2.77 -30.99
C THR A 12 9.41 -2.33 -32.30
N ARG A 13 10.42 -3.08 -32.74
CA ARG A 13 11.11 -2.92 -34.02
C ARG A 13 11.10 -4.26 -34.78
N PRO A 14 11.22 -4.26 -36.12
CA PRO A 14 11.38 -5.50 -36.87
C PRO A 14 12.53 -6.35 -36.31
N GLY A 15 12.29 -7.65 -36.14
CA GLY A 15 13.19 -8.61 -35.50
C GLY A 15 13.03 -8.72 -33.97
N ASP A 16 12.25 -7.85 -33.33
CA ASP A 16 11.97 -7.99 -31.90
C ASP A 16 11.09 -9.20 -31.61
N THR A 17 11.34 -9.82 -30.44
CA THR A 17 10.51 -10.90 -29.91
C THR A 17 9.39 -10.35 -29.03
N VAL A 18 8.15 -10.73 -29.34
CA VAL A 18 6.95 -10.41 -28.57
C VAL A 18 6.42 -11.67 -27.90
N ALA A 19 6.40 -11.69 -26.58
CA ALA A 19 5.75 -12.76 -25.83
C ALA A 19 4.23 -12.66 -25.99
N VAL A 20 3.58 -13.80 -26.20
CA VAL A 20 2.12 -13.91 -26.33
C VAL A 20 1.60 -15.12 -25.57
N GLU A 21 0.34 -15.08 -25.18
CA GLU A 21 -0.39 -16.27 -24.73
C GLU A 21 -0.31 -17.40 -25.79
N ASN A 22 -0.04 -18.64 -25.38
CA ASN A 22 0.10 -19.75 -26.33
C ASN A 22 -1.20 -20.09 -27.09
N LEU A 23 -2.35 -19.75 -26.51
CA LEU A 23 -3.64 -19.63 -27.19
C LEU A 23 -4.05 -18.17 -27.10
N THR A 24 -4.12 -17.47 -28.24
CA THR A 24 -4.32 -16.01 -28.27
C THR A 24 -5.23 -15.60 -29.41
N TRP A 25 -5.62 -14.33 -29.44
CA TRP A 25 -6.42 -13.74 -30.51
C TRP A 25 -5.67 -13.84 -31.86
N PRO A 26 -6.26 -14.45 -32.91
CA PRO A 26 -5.55 -14.71 -34.17
C PRO A 26 -4.97 -13.48 -34.86
N GLY A 27 -5.59 -12.30 -34.71
CA GLY A 27 -5.12 -11.09 -35.38
C GLY A 27 -3.76 -10.60 -34.89
N ILE A 28 -3.28 -11.04 -33.71
CA ILE A 28 -1.91 -10.72 -33.26
C ILE A 28 -0.86 -11.38 -34.15
N GLN A 29 -1.16 -12.56 -34.71
CA GLN A 29 -0.27 -13.27 -35.63
C GLN A 29 -0.12 -12.50 -36.94
N ALA A 30 -1.24 -12.00 -37.48
CA ALA A 30 -1.23 -11.17 -38.68
C ALA A 30 -0.48 -9.85 -38.45
N ALA A 31 -0.69 -9.20 -37.29
CA ALA A 31 0.00 -7.97 -36.94
C ALA A 31 1.52 -8.18 -36.79
N ALA A 32 1.95 -9.24 -36.10
CA ALA A 32 3.36 -9.57 -35.95
C ALA A 32 4.03 -9.88 -37.29
N ALA A 33 3.39 -10.68 -38.14
CA ALA A 33 3.91 -10.98 -39.48
C ALA A 33 4.10 -9.72 -40.31
N ALA A 34 3.13 -8.79 -40.29
CA ALA A 34 3.20 -7.53 -41.03
C ALA A 34 4.32 -6.58 -40.52
N LEU A 35 4.68 -6.68 -39.23
CA LEU A 35 5.70 -5.86 -38.59
C LEU A 35 7.09 -6.53 -38.52
N GLY A 36 7.21 -7.76 -39.02
CA GLY A 36 8.45 -8.54 -38.94
C GLY A 36 8.84 -8.91 -37.51
N LEU A 37 7.86 -9.20 -36.65
CA LEU A 37 8.06 -9.55 -35.24
C LEU A 37 8.02 -11.07 -35.03
N GLU A 38 8.85 -11.56 -34.12
CA GLU A 38 8.87 -12.97 -33.71
C GLU A 38 7.93 -13.18 -32.52
N LEU A 39 6.97 -14.10 -32.64
CA LEU A 39 6.06 -14.43 -31.54
C LEU A 39 6.62 -15.54 -30.67
N LEU A 40 6.73 -15.27 -29.37
CA LEU A 40 7.15 -16.24 -28.37
C LEU A 40 5.94 -16.73 -27.55
N PRO A 41 5.46 -17.96 -27.77
CA PRO A 41 4.32 -18.48 -27.03
C PRO A 41 4.69 -18.74 -25.56
N VAL A 42 3.88 -18.20 -24.65
CA VAL A 42 3.96 -18.39 -23.20
C VAL A 42 2.90 -19.39 -22.78
N PRO A 43 3.28 -20.51 -22.13
CA PRO A 43 2.34 -21.47 -21.58
C PRO A 43 1.29 -20.82 -20.67
N MET A 44 0.08 -21.35 -20.75
CA MET A 44 -1.07 -20.95 -19.93
C MET A 44 -1.55 -22.12 -19.06
N ASP A 45 -2.29 -21.78 -18.01
CA ASP A 45 -3.04 -22.71 -17.16
C ASP A 45 -4.49 -22.19 -16.97
N GLU A 46 -5.25 -22.77 -16.05
CA GLU A 46 -6.64 -22.38 -15.76
C GLU A 46 -6.81 -20.90 -15.39
N HIS A 47 -5.74 -20.21 -15.01
CA HIS A 47 -5.72 -18.79 -14.67
C HIS A 47 -5.13 -17.89 -15.78
N GLY A 48 -4.97 -18.40 -17.00
CA GLY A 48 -4.43 -17.66 -18.14
C GLY A 48 -2.90 -17.77 -18.25
N LEU A 49 -2.22 -16.71 -18.71
CA LEU A 49 -0.77 -16.66 -18.90
C LEU A 49 0.02 -17.03 -17.64
N ASN A 50 0.93 -18.00 -17.70
CA ASN A 50 1.70 -18.47 -16.55
C ASN A 50 2.95 -17.59 -16.29
N PRO A 51 3.03 -16.84 -15.17
CA PRO A 51 4.16 -15.95 -14.90
C PRO A 51 5.49 -16.69 -14.69
N ARG A 52 5.45 -17.91 -14.13
CA ARG A 52 6.69 -18.70 -13.95
C ARG A 52 7.27 -19.11 -15.30
N ALA A 53 6.41 -19.47 -16.26
CA ALA A 53 6.84 -19.78 -17.61
C ALA A 53 7.39 -18.54 -18.32
N LEU A 54 6.68 -17.40 -18.24
CA LEU A 54 7.16 -16.11 -18.76
C LEU A 54 8.53 -15.74 -18.19
N GLY A 55 8.73 -15.87 -16.88
CA GLY A 55 9.99 -15.57 -16.22
C GLY A 55 11.14 -16.46 -16.71
N ARG A 56 10.91 -17.76 -16.93
CA ARG A 56 11.91 -18.66 -17.51
C ARG A 56 12.26 -18.29 -18.95
N LEU A 57 11.28 -17.85 -19.74
CA LEU A 57 11.49 -17.41 -21.11
C LEU A 57 12.31 -16.10 -21.15
N ALA A 58 11.95 -15.12 -20.32
CA ALA A 58 12.65 -13.85 -20.19
C ALA A 58 14.10 -13.98 -19.68
N GLN A 59 14.43 -15.06 -18.97
CA GLN A 59 15.80 -15.38 -18.58
C GLN A 59 16.65 -15.92 -19.74
N ARG A 60 16.03 -16.54 -20.74
CA ARG A 60 16.72 -17.24 -21.84
C ARG A 60 16.94 -16.36 -23.06
N GLN A 61 16.04 -15.41 -23.30
CA GLN A 61 16.14 -14.48 -24.42
C GLN A 61 15.48 -13.15 -24.09
N ARG A 62 15.90 -12.10 -24.80
CA ARG A 62 15.33 -10.77 -24.68
C ARG A 62 13.90 -10.77 -25.23
N ILE A 63 12.96 -10.25 -24.43
CA ILE A 63 11.58 -9.97 -24.85
C ILE A 63 11.46 -8.45 -24.98
N ALA A 64 10.92 -7.95 -26.10
CA ALA A 64 10.68 -6.53 -26.29
C ALA A 64 9.35 -6.10 -25.64
N ALA A 65 8.30 -6.89 -25.89
CA ALA A 65 6.97 -6.67 -25.34
C ALA A 65 6.26 -7.98 -25.01
N LEU A 66 5.29 -7.90 -24.10
CA LEU A 66 4.29 -8.92 -23.83
C LEU A 66 2.94 -8.41 -24.34
N TYR A 67 2.27 -9.17 -25.19
CA TYR A 67 0.85 -8.98 -25.48
C TYR A 67 0.02 -10.04 -24.73
N CYS A 68 -1.01 -9.62 -24.01
CA CYS A 68 -1.92 -10.53 -23.33
C CYS A 68 -3.32 -9.93 -23.14
N MET A 69 -4.32 -10.81 -23.06
CA MET A 69 -5.69 -10.46 -22.72
C MET A 69 -6.01 -10.95 -21.29
N PRO A 70 -5.72 -10.16 -20.25
CA PRO A 70 -5.85 -10.62 -18.88
C PRO A 70 -7.31 -10.76 -18.42
N THR A 71 -8.26 -10.13 -19.11
CA THR A 71 -9.69 -10.14 -18.80
C THR A 71 -10.45 -10.84 -19.92
N LEU A 72 -11.20 -11.90 -19.59
CA LEU A 72 -12.01 -12.68 -20.55
C LEU A 72 -11.23 -13.05 -21.82
N GLN A 73 -10.06 -13.65 -21.60
CA GLN A 73 -9.06 -14.01 -22.60
C GLN A 73 -9.65 -14.74 -23.81
N ASN A 74 -9.31 -14.34 -25.04
CA ASN A 74 -9.74 -15.05 -26.25
C ASN A 74 -8.73 -16.15 -26.63
N PRO A 75 -9.12 -17.45 -26.73
CA PRO A 75 -10.49 -17.99 -26.82
C PRO A 75 -11.04 -18.60 -25.52
N THR A 76 -10.31 -18.53 -24.42
CA THR A 76 -10.58 -19.35 -23.24
C THR A 76 -11.62 -18.78 -22.26
N ALA A 77 -12.02 -17.51 -22.44
CA ALA A 77 -12.77 -16.69 -21.51
C ALA A 77 -12.16 -16.59 -20.09
N ARG A 78 -10.91 -17.02 -19.90
CA ARG A 78 -10.24 -16.99 -18.60
C ARG A 78 -9.91 -15.57 -18.21
N THR A 79 -9.92 -15.31 -16.91
CA THR A 79 -9.49 -14.02 -16.37
C THR A 79 -8.36 -14.23 -15.37
N MET A 80 -7.25 -13.51 -15.57
CA MET A 80 -6.10 -13.56 -14.67
C MET A 80 -6.44 -12.91 -13.33
N PRO A 81 -6.23 -13.61 -12.19
CA PRO A 81 -6.39 -13.03 -10.87
C PRO A 81 -5.34 -11.95 -10.61
N ILE A 82 -5.61 -11.07 -9.64
CA ILE A 82 -4.80 -9.87 -9.42
C ILE A 82 -3.34 -10.20 -9.03
N GLU A 83 -3.12 -11.25 -8.27
CA GLU A 83 -1.79 -11.69 -7.85
C GLU A 83 -0.95 -12.13 -9.05
N ARG A 84 -1.60 -12.73 -10.05
CA ARG A 84 -0.96 -13.13 -11.31
C ARG A 84 -0.61 -11.90 -12.15
N ARG A 85 -1.51 -10.93 -12.21
CA ARG A 85 -1.26 -9.63 -12.88
C ARG A 85 -0.06 -8.92 -12.26
N ASP A 86 0.01 -8.88 -10.94
CA ASP A 86 1.14 -8.31 -10.19
C ASP A 86 2.46 -9.03 -10.48
N ALA A 87 2.43 -10.37 -10.55
CA ALA A 87 3.62 -11.16 -10.90
C ALA A 87 4.12 -10.86 -12.32
N VAL A 88 3.21 -10.72 -13.30
CA VAL A 88 3.56 -10.33 -14.68
C VAL A 88 4.16 -8.92 -14.71
N ALA A 89 3.54 -7.96 -14.02
CA ALA A 89 4.06 -6.60 -13.93
C ALA A 89 5.44 -6.53 -13.26
N ALA A 90 5.69 -7.36 -12.24
CA ALA A 90 7.01 -7.48 -11.62
C ALA A 90 8.07 -8.03 -12.59
N LEU A 91 7.70 -9.01 -13.43
CA LEU A 91 8.59 -9.54 -14.47
C LEU A 91 8.91 -8.50 -15.53
N ALA A 92 7.91 -7.72 -15.98
CA ALA A 92 8.13 -6.63 -16.94
C ALA A 92 9.15 -5.62 -16.42
N ARG A 93 9.02 -5.19 -15.16
CA ARG A 93 10.00 -4.29 -14.51
C ARG A 93 11.38 -4.93 -14.39
N ARG A 94 11.44 -6.21 -14.01
CA ARG A 94 12.70 -6.94 -13.79
C ARG A 94 13.48 -7.16 -15.08
N PHE A 95 12.80 -7.48 -16.18
CA PHE A 95 13.45 -7.85 -17.45
C PHE A 95 13.37 -6.74 -18.52
N GLY A 96 12.66 -5.64 -18.24
CA GLY A 96 12.64 -4.45 -19.08
C GLY A 96 11.79 -4.55 -20.35
N PHE A 97 10.80 -5.45 -20.38
CA PHE A 97 9.85 -5.55 -21.50
C PHE A 97 8.58 -4.71 -21.27
N GLN A 98 7.97 -4.23 -22.35
CA GLN A 98 6.70 -3.50 -22.30
C GLN A 98 5.51 -4.46 -22.16
N ILE A 99 4.39 -3.99 -21.61
CA ILE A 99 3.13 -4.75 -21.57
C ILE A 99 2.10 -4.06 -22.47
N ILE A 100 1.57 -4.80 -23.43
CA ILE A 100 0.41 -4.44 -24.24
C ILE A 100 -0.77 -5.27 -23.71
N GLU A 101 -1.60 -4.62 -22.90
CA GLU A 101 -2.83 -5.20 -22.37
C GLU A 101 -3.97 -4.99 -23.37
N ASP A 102 -4.55 -6.07 -23.87
CA ASP A 102 -5.79 -6.01 -24.65
C ASP A 102 -6.98 -6.32 -23.75
N ASP A 103 -7.77 -5.27 -23.51
CA ASP A 103 -8.96 -5.29 -22.67
C ASP A 103 -10.25 -5.16 -23.51
N ALA A 104 -10.25 -5.80 -24.70
CA ALA A 104 -11.39 -5.79 -25.62
C ALA A 104 -12.73 -6.14 -24.95
N TYR A 105 -12.72 -6.98 -23.91
CA TYR A 105 -13.91 -7.42 -23.19
C TYR A 105 -14.00 -6.91 -21.75
N GLY A 106 -13.13 -5.97 -21.34
CA GLY A 106 -13.10 -5.48 -19.96
C GLY A 106 -14.44 -4.93 -19.46
N PHE A 107 -15.23 -4.36 -20.36
CA PHE A 107 -16.57 -3.84 -20.07
C PHE A 107 -17.61 -4.92 -19.70
N LEU A 108 -17.32 -6.20 -19.98
CA LEU A 108 -18.17 -7.33 -19.60
C LEU A 108 -17.75 -7.95 -18.25
N ALA A 109 -16.56 -7.62 -17.75
CA ALA A 109 -16.07 -8.19 -16.50
C ALA A 109 -16.67 -7.49 -15.29
N ASP A 110 -16.90 -8.26 -14.24
CA ASP A 110 -17.28 -7.70 -12.94
C ASP A 110 -16.20 -6.73 -12.44
N ALA A 111 -16.62 -5.66 -11.76
CA ALA A 111 -15.74 -4.59 -11.30
C ALA A 111 -14.60 -5.08 -10.39
N ALA A 112 -14.81 -6.17 -9.65
CA ALA A 112 -13.78 -6.81 -8.83
C ALA A 112 -12.66 -7.45 -9.67
N THR A 113 -12.94 -7.81 -10.93
CA THR A 113 -12.03 -8.53 -11.82
C THR A 113 -11.46 -7.64 -12.93
N ALA A 114 -12.13 -6.52 -13.23
CA ALA A 114 -11.71 -5.50 -14.20
C ALA A 114 -10.58 -4.59 -13.67
N LYS A 115 -9.45 -5.19 -13.27
CA LYS A 115 -8.28 -4.45 -12.80
C LYS A 115 -7.11 -4.61 -13.75
N ALA A 116 -6.74 -3.53 -14.44
CA ALA A 116 -5.62 -3.52 -15.39
C ALA A 116 -4.31 -4.06 -14.77
N LEU A 117 -3.46 -4.69 -15.60
CA LEU A 117 -2.10 -5.12 -15.23
C LEU A 117 -1.27 -3.95 -14.69
N LEU A 118 -1.51 -2.78 -15.26
CA LEU A 118 -0.91 -1.51 -14.87
C LEU A 118 -1.91 -0.62 -14.11
N CYS A 119 -2.71 -1.19 -13.20
CA CYS A 119 -3.33 -0.32 -12.20
C CYS A 119 -2.23 0.23 -11.31
N ALA A 120 -1.96 1.54 -11.43
CA ALA A 120 -1.20 2.29 -10.45
C ALA A 120 -1.79 1.97 -9.08
N ARG A 121 -1.09 1.15 -8.30
CA ARG A 121 -1.32 1.18 -6.85
C ARG A 121 -1.01 2.62 -6.48
N LYS A 122 -2.01 3.37 -6.04
CA LYS A 122 -1.70 4.37 -5.02
C LYS A 122 -1.09 3.52 -3.92
N ASP A 123 0.22 3.58 -3.75
CA ASP A 123 0.85 3.02 -2.58
C ASP A 123 0.13 3.67 -1.41
N LYS A 124 -0.84 2.96 -0.83
CA LYS A 124 -1.08 3.10 0.60
C LYS A 124 0.22 2.58 1.18
N GLN A 125 1.20 3.48 1.33
CA GLN A 125 2.11 3.38 2.44
C GLN A 125 1.17 3.28 3.65
N GLU A 126 0.96 2.06 4.10
CA GLU A 126 0.48 1.79 5.43
C GLU A 126 1.63 2.25 6.32
N THR A 127 1.70 3.58 6.51
CA THR A 127 2.29 4.15 7.69
C THR A 127 1.45 3.57 8.81
N LYS A 128 1.89 2.42 9.33
CA LYS A 128 1.71 2.13 10.75
C LYS A 128 2.39 3.30 11.46
N GLN A 129 1.65 4.39 11.62
CA GLN A 129 1.75 5.17 12.84
C GLN A 129 1.43 4.16 13.93
N THR A 130 2.49 3.64 14.56
CA THR A 130 2.39 3.35 15.98
C THR A 130 1.77 4.60 16.58
N PRO A 131 0.55 4.55 17.12
CA PRO A 131 0.03 5.70 17.82
C PRO A 131 1.06 6.02 18.89
N GLU A 132 1.60 7.25 18.88
CA GLU A 132 2.28 7.75 20.07
C GLU A 132 1.35 7.47 21.25
N PRO A 133 1.86 6.93 22.36
CA PRO A 133 1.03 6.69 23.52
C PRO A 133 0.35 8.01 23.84
N ARG A 134 -0.99 8.00 23.74
CA ARG A 134 -1.82 9.14 24.11
C ARG A 134 -1.37 9.48 25.53
N ALA A 135 -0.73 10.64 25.69
CA ALA A 135 -0.42 11.14 27.01
C ALA A 135 -1.72 11.08 27.80
N GLU A 136 -1.71 10.28 28.86
CA GLU A 136 -2.78 10.33 29.85
C GLU A 136 -2.95 11.80 30.24
N PRO A 137 -4.18 12.31 30.38
CA PRO A 137 -4.38 13.66 30.88
C PRO A 137 -3.62 13.75 32.20
N GLU A 138 -2.57 14.57 32.20
CA GLU A 138 -1.74 14.82 33.36
C GLU A 138 -2.68 15.18 34.52
N ALA A 139 -2.63 14.37 35.59
CA ALA A 139 -3.52 14.56 36.74
C ALA A 139 -3.40 16.03 37.19
N PRO A 140 -4.53 16.71 37.48
CA PRO A 140 -4.49 18.12 37.86
C PRO A 140 -3.48 18.32 38.99
N PRO A 141 -2.63 19.37 38.92
CA PRO A 141 -1.53 19.56 39.86
C PRO A 141 -2.09 19.53 41.28
N LYS A 142 -1.51 18.64 42.11
CA LYS A 142 -1.88 18.50 43.52
C LYS A 142 -1.88 19.91 44.16
N PRO A 143 -2.96 20.31 44.86
CA PRO A 143 -3.03 21.65 45.42
C PRO A 143 -1.82 21.87 46.34
N LYS A 144 -1.04 22.92 46.05
CA LYS A 144 0.12 23.31 46.87
C LYS A 144 -0.32 23.39 48.33
N PRO A 145 0.40 22.78 49.29
CA PRO A 145 0.03 22.85 50.69
C PRO A 145 0.03 24.32 51.12
N LYS A 146 -1.11 24.76 51.66
CA LYS A 146 -1.26 26.11 52.22
C LYS A 146 -0.25 26.27 53.35
N GLN A 147 0.80 27.05 53.11
CA GLN A 147 1.74 27.47 54.15
C GLN A 147 0.92 28.16 55.24
N THR A 148 0.86 27.51 56.39
CA THR A 148 0.26 28.09 57.59
C THR A 148 1.41 28.80 58.29
N ALA A 149 1.44 30.12 58.21
CA ALA A 149 2.39 30.92 58.99
C ALA A 149 2.06 30.74 60.47
N VAL A 150 2.91 29.99 61.19
CA VAL A 150 2.89 29.92 62.65
C VAL A 150 3.91 30.94 63.14
N PHE A 151 3.42 32.11 63.54
CA PHE A 151 4.23 33.09 64.26
C PHE A 151 4.57 32.54 65.63
N LYS A 152 5.88 32.36 65.88
CA LYS A 152 6.40 31.95 67.18
C LYS A 152 6.50 33.21 68.05
N ALA A 153 5.57 33.38 68.99
CA ALA A 153 5.70 34.38 70.04
C ALA A 153 6.89 33.99 70.93
N LYS A 154 7.80 34.94 71.17
CA LYS A 154 8.82 34.83 72.21
C LYS A 154 8.11 34.85 73.55
N ASN A 155 8.37 33.88 74.42
CA ASN A 155 8.32 34.09 75.86
C ASN A 155 9.52 33.42 76.51
N THR A 156 10.17 34.21 77.34
CA THR A 156 11.32 33.92 78.19
C THR A 156 10.96 32.90 79.28
N ALA A 157 12.00 32.24 79.76
CA ALA A 157 12.04 31.14 80.73
C ALA A 157 11.24 31.37 82.03
N ASP A 158 10.87 30.29 82.72
CA ASP A 158 11.61 29.83 83.91
C ASP A 158 11.12 28.46 84.41
N SER A 159 12.05 27.83 85.11
CA SER A 159 12.20 26.59 85.86
C SER A 159 10.99 25.89 86.52
N GLN A 160 11.17 24.58 86.60
CA GLN A 160 10.44 23.60 87.42
C GLN A 160 9.02 23.25 86.95
N THR A 161 8.70 21.96 87.01
CA THR A 161 7.36 21.38 86.78
C THR A 161 6.80 21.49 85.35
N GLY A 162 7.26 20.58 84.48
CA GLY A 162 6.67 20.40 83.16
C GLY A 162 5.22 19.91 83.25
N ILE A 163 4.28 20.70 82.74
CA ILE A 163 3.12 20.35 81.88
C ILE A 163 2.30 21.64 81.68
N VAL A 164 2.02 22.06 80.43
CA VAL A 164 0.79 22.82 80.13
C VAL A 164 0.23 22.46 78.74
N VAL A 165 -1.10 22.37 78.74
CA VAL A 165 -2.08 21.85 77.79
C VAL A 165 -2.38 22.79 76.61
N GLU A 166 -2.62 22.22 75.43
CA GLU A 166 -2.88 22.92 74.16
C GLU A 166 -4.40 23.05 73.88
N THR A 167 -4.87 24.20 73.39
CA THR A 167 -6.23 24.35 72.84
C THR A 167 -6.25 25.08 71.50
N LYS A 168 -6.86 24.41 70.50
CA LYS A 168 -7.10 24.87 69.12
C LYS A 168 -8.30 25.80 69.03
N ARG A 169 -8.28 26.73 68.05
CA ARG A 169 -9.48 27.03 67.22
C ARG A 169 -9.11 27.64 65.86
N ARG A 170 -9.83 27.19 64.83
CA ARG A 170 -9.74 27.56 63.40
C ARG A 170 -10.62 28.77 63.10
N ARG A 171 -10.31 29.52 62.04
CA ARG A 171 -11.33 30.17 61.19
C ARG A 171 -10.87 30.35 59.73
N SER A 172 -11.85 30.25 58.85
CA SER A 172 -11.84 30.16 57.38
C SER A 172 -12.13 31.50 56.71
N PHE A 173 -11.72 31.72 55.46
CA PHE A 173 -12.41 32.66 54.55
C PHE A 173 -12.37 32.20 53.07
N ARG A 174 -13.45 32.53 52.34
CA ARG A 174 -13.75 32.19 50.92
C ARG A 174 -13.35 33.33 49.96
N LYS A 175 -13.05 32.91 48.72
CA LYS A 175 -12.98 33.53 47.36
C LYS A 175 -13.32 35.03 47.17
N PRO A 176 -12.82 35.64 46.07
CA PRO A 176 -13.70 35.78 44.89
C PRO A 176 -13.04 35.47 43.55
N MET A 177 -13.88 35.26 42.52
CA MET A 177 -13.53 35.10 41.11
C MET A 177 -13.54 36.45 40.39
N ALA A 178 -12.71 36.57 39.36
CA ALA A 178 -13.08 37.07 38.03
C ALA A 178 -12.23 36.29 37.01
#